data_AF-A0A545WDU0-F1
#
_entry.id   AF-A0A545WDU0-F1
#
_cell.length_a   1.000
_cell.length_b   1.000
_cell.length_c   1.000
_cell.angle_alpha   90.00
_cell.angle_beta   90.00
_cell.angle_gamma   90.00
#
_symmetry.space_group_name_H-M   'P 1'
#
loop_
_entity.id
_entity.type
_entity.pdbx_description
1 polymer ?
#
loop_
_entity_poly.entity_id
_entity_poly.type
_entity_poly.pdbx_seq_one_letter_code
_entity_poly.pdbx_strand_id
1 'polypeptide(L)'
;MSANQQQESIYRLPSTAPDILDGSVSLTEFLPWALYCLDSEIPGSSLKNLAAELEQDFVIEVPSGEDIPLIRTAPADSLHQPTLWSALDVHIQYGNDNRTNLAYFPYGFLVAHDKDWAAQGLWLVYVDFEDDNPLTAFRIGTKNVAGACETLREGDDSADQLEKIYGINGRDASD
;
A
#
# COMPACT_ATOMS: atom_id res chain seq x y z
N MET A 1 9.92 -23.78 -15.83
CA MET A 1 8.81 -22.90 -15.41
C MET A 1 8.74 -21.78 -16.43
N SER A 2 7.57 -21.46 -16.96
CA SER A 2 7.41 -20.36 -17.93
C SER A 2 7.48 -19.00 -17.21
N ALA A 3 7.90 -17.94 -17.91
CA ALA A 3 7.95 -16.58 -17.35
C ALA A 3 6.60 -16.15 -16.73
N ASN A 4 5.47 -16.56 -17.32
CA ASN A 4 4.13 -16.31 -16.77
C ASN A 4 3.88 -16.98 -15.41
N GLN A 5 4.44 -18.18 -15.14
CA GLN A 5 4.26 -18.86 -13.86
C GLN A 5 5.10 -18.20 -12.73
N GLN A 6 6.26 -17.64 -13.06
CA GLN A 6 7.03 -16.84 -12.09
C GLN A 6 6.34 -15.50 -11.81
N GLN A 7 5.79 -14.86 -12.85
CA GLN A 7 5.10 -13.58 -12.72
C GLN A 7 3.79 -13.69 -11.91
N GLU A 8 3.02 -14.77 -12.07
CA GLU A 8 1.85 -15.07 -11.21
C GLU A 8 2.22 -15.26 -9.73
N SER A 9 3.42 -15.78 -9.43
CA SER A 9 3.86 -15.98 -8.05
C SER A 9 4.27 -14.70 -7.33
N ILE A 10 4.79 -13.70 -8.06
CA ILE A 10 5.28 -12.44 -7.50
C ILE A 10 4.14 -11.60 -6.93
N TYR A 11 2.98 -11.61 -7.56
CA TYR A 11 1.83 -10.79 -7.18
C TYR A 11 0.77 -11.53 -6.36
N ARG A 12 1.01 -12.80 -6.02
CA ARG A 12 0.02 -13.61 -5.33
C ARG A 12 -0.05 -13.23 -3.86
N LEU A 13 -1.26 -12.92 -3.42
CA LEU A 13 -1.61 -12.69 -2.02
C LEU A 13 -2.63 -13.73 -1.54
N PRO A 14 -2.73 -13.98 -0.23
CA PRO A 14 -3.80 -14.79 0.33
C PRO A 14 -5.12 -14.02 0.25
N SER A 15 -6.24 -14.71 0.42
CA SER A 15 -7.56 -14.07 0.55
C SER A 15 -7.76 -13.36 1.89
N THR A 16 -7.00 -13.76 2.92
CA THR A 16 -7.06 -13.18 4.27
C THR A 16 -5.64 -12.95 4.77
N ALA A 17 -5.45 -11.87 5.51
CA ALA A 17 -4.14 -11.51 6.03
C ALA A 17 -3.72 -12.45 7.18
N PRO A 18 -2.49 -13.00 7.15
CA PRO A 18 -2.02 -13.93 8.17
C PRO A 18 -1.56 -13.22 9.45
N ASP A 19 -1.70 -13.89 10.60
CA ASP A 19 -0.97 -13.58 11.84
C ASP A 19 -1.08 -12.13 12.34
N ILE A 20 -2.18 -11.44 12.04
CA ILE A 20 -2.43 -10.13 12.63
C ILE A 20 -2.86 -10.32 14.07
N LEU A 21 -2.13 -9.68 14.98
CA LEU A 21 -2.42 -9.82 16.39
C LEU A 21 -3.52 -8.83 16.81
N ASP A 22 -4.61 -9.35 17.35
CA ASP A 22 -5.73 -8.56 17.88
C ASP A 22 -5.24 -7.40 18.77
N GLY A 23 -5.68 -6.19 18.42
CA GLY A 23 -5.37 -4.98 19.17
C GLY A 23 -5.97 -3.74 18.52
N SER A 24 -6.76 -2.99 19.29
CA SER A 24 -7.16 -1.64 18.90
C SER A 24 -5.90 -0.76 18.82
N VAL A 25 -5.55 -0.34 17.61
CA VAL A 25 -4.57 0.74 17.39
C VAL A 25 -5.37 2.04 17.34
N SER A 26 -5.49 2.73 18.47
CA SER A 26 -6.37 3.90 18.60
C SER A 26 -5.90 5.17 17.89
N LEU A 27 -5.03 5.07 16.87
CA LEU A 27 -4.37 6.20 16.22
C LEU A 27 -4.19 6.03 14.70
N THR A 28 -4.80 5.02 14.07
CA THR A 28 -4.63 4.75 12.64
C THR A 28 -5.05 5.90 11.73
N GLU A 29 -5.98 6.74 12.19
CA GLU A 29 -6.46 7.92 11.45
C GLU A 29 -5.35 8.95 11.14
N PHE A 30 -4.25 8.96 11.91
CA PHE A 30 -3.12 9.89 11.73
C PHE A 30 -1.86 9.22 11.17
N LEU A 31 -1.99 8.03 10.57
CA LEU A 31 -0.83 7.27 10.08
C LEU A 31 -0.76 7.28 8.54
N PRO A 32 0.46 7.48 7.98
CA PRO A 32 0.65 7.51 6.54
C PRO A 32 0.71 6.11 5.93
N TRP A 33 0.35 5.96 4.67
CA TRP A 33 0.51 4.72 3.91
C TRP A 33 1.99 4.42 3.65
N ALA A 34 2.39 3.15 3.75
CA ALA A 34 3.77 2.74 3.44
C ALA A 34 3.92 2.41 1.94
N LEU A 35 4.98 2.91 1.30
CA LEU A 35 5.35 2.58 -0.07
C LEU A 35 6.56 1.63 -0.09
N TYR A 36 6.35 0.43 -0.62
CA TYR A 36 7.37 -0.60 -0.89
C TYR A 36 7.69 -0.68 -2.38
N CYS A 37 8.73 -1.44 -2.72
CA CYS A 37 9.11 -1.69 -4.11
C CYS A 37 9.52 -3.14 -4.34
N LEU A 38 9.12 -3.71 -5.49
CA LEU A 38 9.51 -5.06 -5.87
C LEU A 38 10.85 -5.14 -6.58
N ASP A 39 11.27 -4.04 -7.23
CA ASP A 39 12.50 -3.96 -7.99
C ASP A 39 13.63 -3.36 -7.14
N SER A 40 14.57 -4.22 -6.73
CA SER A 40 15.73 -3.84 -5.92
C SER A 40 16.69 -2.87 -6.60
N GLU A 41 16.63 -2.74 -7.93
CA GLU A 41 17.50 -1.82 -8.68
C GLU A 41 17.01 -0.37 -8.58
N ILE A 42 15.78 -0.14 -8.11
CA ILE A 42 15.21 1.19 -7.97
C ILE A 42 15.75 1.86 -6.70
N PRO A 43 16.46 2.99 -6.80
CA PRO A 43 17.01 3.65 -5.63
C PRO A 43 15.91 4.17 -4.69
N GLY A 44 16.16 4.09 -3.38
CA GLY A 44 15.22 4.62 -2.39
C GLY A 44 14.93 6.12 -2.55
N SER A 45 15.85 6.90 -3.14
CA SER A 45 15.60 8.31 -3.49
C SER A 45 14.51 8.47 -4.56
N SER A 46 14.46 7.57 -5.54
CA SER A 46 13.40 7.58 -6.56
C SER A 46 12.04 7.27 -5.95
N LEU A 47 11.99 6.34 -5.00
CA LEU A 47 10.75 6.00 -4.28
C LEU A 47 10.31 7.12 -3.34
N LYS A 48 11.25 7.88 -2.74
CA LYS A 48 10.93 9.08 -1.97
C LYS A 48 10.32 10.18 -2.84
N ASN A 49 10.85 10.39 -4.03
CA ASN A 49 10.28 11.33 -4.98
C ASN A 49 8.89 10.86 -5.41
N LEU A 50 8.72 9.57 -5.71
CA LEU A 50 7.42 9.00 -6.03
C LEU A 50 6.42 9.21 -4.88
N ALA A 51 6.78 8.93 -3.62
CA ALA A 51 5.90 9.16 -2.48
C ALA A 51 5.40 10.62 -2.44
N ALA A 52 6.31 11.59 -2.59
CA ALA A 52 5.95 13.00 -2.62
C ALA A 52 5.09 13.39 -3.85
N GLU A 53 5.30 12.74 -5.00
CA GLU A 53 4.47 12.95 -6.21
C GLU A 53 3.05 12.39 -6.04
N LEU A 54 2.90 11.23 -5.39
CA LEU A 54 1.61 10.56 -5.21
C LEU A 54 0.66 11.36 -4.32
N GLU A 55 1.21 12.09 -3.35
CA GLU A 55 0.45 12.86 -2.36
C GLU A 55 -0.44 13.91 -3.02
N GLN A 56 -0.04 14.54 -4.13
CA GLN A 56 -0.89 15.48 -4.90
C GLN A 56 -1.66 16.49 -4.02
N ASP A 57 -0.97 17.09 -3.05
CA ASP A 57 -1.49 18.04 -2.04
C ASP A 57 -2.30 17.43 -0.88
N PHE A 58 -2.55 16.12 -0.86
CA PHE A 58 -3.15 15.44 0.29
C PHE A 58 -2.13 15.29 1.42
N VAL A 59 -2.53 15.71 2.60
CA VAL A 59 -1.82 15.53 3.85
C VAL A 59 -2.80 15.08 4.91
N ILE A 60 -2.28 14.41 5.93
CA ILE A 60 -3.04 14.07 7.12
C ILE A 60 -2.94 15.29 8.05
N GLU A 61 -4.03 16.04 8.15
CA GLU A 61 -4.10 17.21 9.04
C GLU A 61 -4.12 16.79 10.51
N VAL A 62 -3.20 17.35 11.30
CA VAL A 62 -3.14 17.09 12.75
C VAL A 62 -3.55 18.36 13.50
N PRO A 63 -4.71 18.39 14.21
CA PRO A 63 -5.28 19.61 14.79
C PRO A 63 -4.39 20.42 15.75
N SER A 64 -3.28 19.86 16.21
CA SER A 64 -2.35 20.48 17.15
C SER A 64 -0.89 20.14 16.85
N GLY A 65 -0.60 19.69 15.64
CA GLY A 65 0.71 19.17 15.23
C GLY A 65 1.15 19.68 13.87
N GLU A 66 2.23 19.09 13.36
CA GLU A 66 2.63 19.26 11.97
C GLU A 66 1.83 18.26 11.11
N ASP A 67 1.39 18.71 9.93
CA ASP A 67 0.74 17.85 8.97
C ASP A 67 1.66 16.69 8.57
N ILE A 68 1.07 15.51 8.46
CA ILE A 68 1.81 14.30 8.14
C ILE A 68 1.64 14.02 6.64
N PRO A 69 2.72 13.73 5.90
CA PRO A 69 2.62 13.32 4.51
C PRO A 69 1.74 12.07 4.40
N LEU A 70 0.77 12.03 3.47
CA LEU A 70 -0.15 10.89 3.36
C LEU A 70 0.59 9.57 3.04
N ILE A 71 1.72 9.64 2.32
CA ILE A 71 2.46 8.46 1.86
C ILE A 71 3.92 8.59 2.25
N ARG A 72 4.47 7.53 2.85
CA ARG A 72 5.89 7.45 3.18
C ARG A 72 6.50 6.20 2.61
N THR A 73 7.75 6.29 2.15
CA THR A 73 8.52 5.07 1.84
C THR A 73 8.66 4.22 3.09
N ALA A 74 8.55 2.91 2.93
CA ALA A 74 8.88 1.95 3.97
C ALA A 74 10.34 2.13 4.46
N PRO A 75 10.68 1.64 5.69
CA PRO A 75 12.05 1.66 6.20
C PRO A 75 13.07 1.10 5.21
N ALA A 76 14.27 1.68 5.19
CA ALA A 76 15.26 1.38 4.15
C ALA A 76 15.72 -0.08 4.12
N ASP A 77 15.74 -0.75 5.28
CA ASP A 77 16.04 -2.17 5.46
C ASP A 77 14.92 -3.10 4.98
N SER A 78 13.72 -2.57 4.79
CA SER A 78 12.54 -3.32 4.38
C SER A 78 11.89 -2.77 3.10
N LEU A 79 12.52 -1.78 2.45
CA LEU A 79 11.93 -1.03 1.35
C LEU A 79 11.67 -1.90 0.11
N HIS A 80 12.63 -2.80 -0.17
CA HIS A 80 12.60 -3.67 -1.33
C HIS A 80 12.18 -5.08 -0.92
N GLN A 81 11.17 -5.61 -1.59
CA GLN A 81 10.57 -6.90 -1.27
C GLN A 81 10.45 -7.75 -2.53
N PRO A 82 10.82 -9.04 -2.52
CA PRO A 82 10.86 -9.84 -3.75
C PRO A 82 9.46 -10.16 -4.30
N THR A 83 8.42 -10.06 -3.48
CA THR A 83 7.03 -10.38 -3.84
C THR A 83 6.04 -9.49 -3.07
N LEU A 84 4.81 -9.40 -3.56
CA LEU A 84 3.70 -8.77 -2.85
C LEU A 84 3.45 -9.46 -1.51
N TRP A 85 3.56 -10.79 -1.45
CA TRP A 85 3.49 -11.56 -0.21
C TRP A 85 4.54 -11.11 0.81
N SER A 86 5.79 -10.97 0.39
CA SER A 86 6.88 -10.53 1.27
C SER A 86 6.65 -9.11 1.79
N ALA A 87 6.10 -8.21 0.96
CA ALA A 87 5.70 -6.88 1.40
C ALA A 87 4.60 -6.92 2.46
N LEU A 88 3.56 -7.74 2.25
CA LEU A 88 2.49 -7.95 3.23
C LEU A 88 3.04 -8.48 4.57
N ASP A 89 3.85 -9.53 4.51
CA ASP A 89 4.43 -10.20 5.69
C ASP A 89 5.25 -9.22 6.54
N VAL A 90 6.16 -8.48 5.90
CA VAL A 90 6.98 -7.45 6.55
C VAL A 90 6.13 -6.32 7.12
N HIS A 91 5.08 -5.90 6.41
CA HIS A 91 4.19 -4.84 6.86
C HIS A 91 3.38 -5.23 8.11
N ILE A 92 2.79 -6.43 8.10
CA ILE A 92 2.07 -7.00 9.25
C ILE A 92 3.03 -7.20 10.42
N GLN A 93 4.21 -7.75 10.18
CA GLN A 93 5.21 -7.96 11.23
C GLN A 93 5.60 -6.63 11.88
N TYR A 94 5.83 -5.58 11.09
CA TYR A 94 6.10 -4.26 11.65
C TYR A 94 4.93 -3.75 12.50
N GLY A 95 3.69 -3.88 12.01
CA GLY A 95 2.50 -3.50 12.76
C GLY A 95 2.41 -4.22 14.11
N ASN A 96 2.68 -5.52 14.10
CA ASN A 96 2.71 -6.38 15.28
C ASN A 96 3.83 -6.00 16.28
N ASP A 97 5.02 -5.67 15.78
CA ASP A 97 6.20 -5.35 16.59
C ASP A 97 6.14 -3.91 17.16
N ASN A 98 5.42 -2.99 16.50
CA ASN A 98 5.42 -1.55 16.80
C ASN A 98 4.06 -1.01 17.23
N ARG A 99 3.16 -1.83 17.78
CA ARG A 99 1.76 -1.45 18.11
C ARG A 99 1.59 -0.17 18.93
N THR A 100 2.55 0.15 19.80
CA THR A 100 2.49 1.35 20.64
C THR A 100 3.12 2.58 20.00
N ASN A 101 3.78 2.42 18.86
CA ASN A 101 4.50 3.49 18.17
C ASN A 101 4.64 3.17 16.67
N LEU A 102 3.53 3.26 15.95
CA LEU A 102 3.51 3.04 14.51
C LEU A 102 3.93 4.30 13.76
N ALA A 103 4.75 4.14 12.73
CA ALA A 103 5.13 5.23 11.83
C ALA A 103 4.28 5.29 10.55
N TYR A 104 3.46 4.27 10.30
CA TYR A 104 2.64 4.11 9.11
C TYR A 104 1.38 3.27 9.38
N PHE A 105 0.42 3.37 8.48
CA PHE A 105 -0.87 2.72 8.52
C PHE A 105 -0.63 1.20 8.47
N PRO A 106 -0.93 0.44 9.54
CA PRO A 106 -0.50 -0.96 9.69
C PRO A 106 -1.29 -1.95 8.82
N TYR A 107 -2.36 -1.46 8.19
CA TYR A 107 -3.42 -2.26 7.57
C TYR A 107 -3.61 -1.92 6.09
N GLY A 108 -2.62 -1.22 5.53
CA GLY A 108 -2.72 -0.61 4.22
C GLY A 108 -1.34 -0.17 3.73
N PHE A 109 -0.98 -0.60 2.52
CA PHE A 109 0.28 -0.20 1.89
C PHE A 109 0.19 -0.16 0.38
N LEU A 110 1.18 0.49 -0.21
CA LEU A 110 1.39 0.64 -1.65
C LEU A 110 2.64 -0.13 -2.07
N VAL A 111 2.63 -0.68 -3.28
CA VAL A 111 3.82 -1.33 -3.86
C VAL A 111 4.05 -0.89 -5.30
N ALA A 112 5.23 -0.36 -5.57
CA ALA A 112 5.74 -0.15 -6.92
C ALA A 112 6.34 -1.45 -7.47
N HIS A 113 5.85 -1.92 -8.62
CA HIS A 113 6.41 -3.10 -9.27
C HIS A 113 7.78 -2.80 -9.87
N ASP A 114 7.86 -1.77 -10.72
CA ASP A 114 9.05 -1.35 -11.44
C ASP A 114 9.02 0.17 -11.66
N LYS A 115 10.03 0.70 -12.36
CA LYS A 115 10.17 2.14 -12.64
C LYS A 115 9.10 2.73 -13.55
N ASP A 116 8.28 1.90 -14.20
CA ASP A 116 7.21 2.30 -15.10
C ASP A 116 5.86 2.39 -14.38
N TRP A 117 5.88 2.70 -13.07
CA TRP A 117 4.70 2.90 -12.23
C TRP A 117 3.70 3.93 -12.78
N ALA A 118 4.16 4.87 -13.61
CA ALA A 118 3.27 5.83 -14.26
C ALA A 118 2.30 5.15 -15.24
N ALA A 119 2.76 4.11 -15.96
CA ALA A 119 1.94 3.35 -16.89
C ALA A 119 1.30 2.11 -16.23
N GLN A 120 2.04 1.43 -15.35
CA GLN A 120 1.60 0.18 -14.73
C GLN A 120 0.75 0.38 -13.47
N GLY A 121 0.76 1.59 -12.92
CA GLY A 121 0.18 1.89 -11.62
C GLY A 121 0.98 1.30 -10.46
N LEU A 122 0.37 1.37 -9.28
CA LEU A 122 0.87 0.78 -8.03
C LEU A 122 -0.12 -0.27 -7.55
N TRP A 123 0.36 -1.27 -6.85
CA TRP A 123 -0.54 -2.11 -6.06
C TRP A 123 -0.96 -1.33 -4.82
N LEU A 124 -2.25 -1.22 -4.58
CA LEU A 124 -2.83 -0.85 -3.30
C LEU A 124 -3.27 -2.14 -2.63
N VAL A 125 -2.78 -2.38 -1.42
CA VAL A 125 -3.13 -3.54 -0.60
C VAL A 125 -3.73 -3.04 0.70
N TYR A 126 -4.94 -3.51 1.00
CA TYR A 126 -5.68 -3.14 2.20
C TYR A 126 -6.20 -4.39 2.90
N VAL A 127 -6.18 -4.36 4.22
CA VAL A 127 -6.75 -5.40 5.07
C VAL A 127 -7.91 -4.79 5.85
N ASP A 128 -9.09 -5.38 5.69
CA ASP A 128 -10.29 -4.99 6.42
C ASP A 128 -10.33 -5.73 7.77
N PHE A 129 -10.51 -5.00 8.87
CA PHE A 129 -10.44 -5.54 10.23
C PHE A 129 -11.81 -5.85 10.84
N GLU A 130 -12.90 -5.59 10.12
CA GLU A 130 -14.24 -5.83 10.64
C GLU A 130 -14.67 -7.31 10.55
N ASP A 131 -13.99 -8.10 9.71
CA ASP A 131 -14.26 -9.53 9.44
C ASP A 131 -13.00 -10.42 9.73
N ASP A 132 -12.91 -11.61 9.11
CA ASP A 132 -11.76 -12.54 9.18
C ASP A 132 -10.52 -12.02 8.43
N ASN A 133 -10.20 -10.74 8.63
CA ASN A 133 -9.14 -9.97 8.00
C ASN A 133 -9.06 -10.13 6.46
N PRO A 134 -10.17 -9.93 5.70
CA PRO A 134 -10.11 -10.09 4.26
C PRO A 134 -9.14 -9.07 3.65
N LEU A 135 -8.37 -9.56 2.69
CA LEU A 135 -7.36 -8.77 2.00
C LEU A 135 -7.85 -8.42 0.59
N THR A 136 -7.85 -7.13 0.29
CA THR A 136 -8.12 -6.62 -1.05
C THR A 136 -6.83 -6.03 -1.61
N ALA A 137 -6.45 -6.45 -2.81
CA ALA A 137 -5.30 -5.93 -3.52
C ALA A 137 -5.60 -5.73 -4.99
N PHE A 138 -5.37 -4.52 -5.49
CA PHE A 138 -5.58 -4.17 -6.89
C PHE A 138 -4.57 -3.14 -7.37
N ARG A 139 -4.40 -3.04 -8.69
CA ARG A 139 -3.55 -1.99 -9.28
C ARG A 139 -4.34 -0.71 -9.47
N ILE A 140 -3.74 0.41 -9.10
CA ILE A 140 -4.34 1.74 -9.19
C ILE A 140 -3.37 2.69 -9.90
N GLY A 141 -3.90 3.57 -10.76
CA GLY A 141 -3.10 4.58 -11.42
C GLY A 141 -2.61 5.63 -10.42
N THR A 142 -1.39 6.13 -10.58
CA THR A 142 -0.73 7.06 -9.64
C THR A 142 -1.58 8.29 -9.32
N LYS A 143 -2.30 8.83 -10.31
CA LYS A 143 -3.21 9.98 -10.14
C LYS A 143 -4.36 9.75 -9.14
N ASN A 144 -4.77 8.50 -8.93
CA ASN A 144 -5.91 8.16 -8.07
C ASN A 144 -5.48 7.72 -6.67
N VAL A 145 -4.18 7.57 -6.41
CA VAL A 145 -3.66 6.96 -5.18
C VAL A 145 -4.04 7.76 -3.94
N ALA A 146 -3.79 9.08 -3.93
CA ALA A 146 -4.08 9.91 -2.76
C ALA A 146 -5.56 9.86 -2.37
N GLY A 147 -6.47 10.04 -3.33
CA GLY A 147 -7.92 9.95 -3.07
C GLY A 147 -8.35 8.59 -2.53
N ALA A 148 -7.85 7.49 -3.11
CA ALA A 148 -8.19 6.14 -2.63
C ALA A 148 -7.65 5.86 -1.23
N CYS A 149 -6.41 6.29 -0.95
CA CYS A 149 -5.77 6.14 0.37
C CYS A 149 -6.52 6.95 1.44
N GLU A 150 -6.99 8.14 1.10
CA GLU A 150 -7.76 9.00 1.99
C GLU A 150 -9.13 8.39 2.30
N THR A 151 -9.87 7.95 1.28
CA THR A 151 -11.18 7.31 1.46
C THR A 151 -11.11 6.05 2.33
N LEU A 152 -10.08 5.21 2.14
CA LEU A 152 -9.89 4.01 2.98
C LEU A 152 -9.50 4.36 4.42
N ARG A 153 -8.73 5.43 4.61
CA ARG A 153 -8.32 5.91 5.94
C ARG A 153 -9.54 6.40 6.73
N GLU A 154 -10.47 7.10 6.09
CA GLU A 154 -11.68 7.63 6.72
C GLU A 154 -12.76 6.56 6.95
N GLY A 155 -12.61 5.39 6.31
CA GLY A 155 -13.60 4.31 6.38
C GLY A 155 -14.87 4.59 5.58
N ASP A 156 -14.80 5.53 4.62
CA ASP A 156 -15.94 6.02 3.85
C ASP A 156 -16.40 5.01 2.77
N ASP A 157 -15.47 4.24 2.20
CA ASP A 157 -15.73 3.17 1.24
C ASP A 157 -14.89 1.93 1.53
N SER A 158 -15.38 0.75 1.08
CA SER A 158 -14.57 -0.47 1.12
C SER A 158 -13.59 -0.55 -0.05
N ALA A 159 -12.47 -1.24 0.15
CA ALA A 159 -11.45 -1.43 -0.88
C ALA A 159 -12.00 -2.05 -2.17
N ASP A 160 -12.99 -2.93 -2.08
CA ASP A 160 -13.67 -3.53 -3.24
C ASP A 160 -14.46 -2.52 -4.09
N GLN A 161 -14.96 -1.45 -3.48
CA GLN A 161 -15.61 -0.37 -4.22
C GLN A 161 -14.58 0.48 -4.94
N LEU A 162 -13.47 0.79 -4.27
CA LEU A 162 -12.37 1.54 -4.88
C LEU A 162 -11.70 0.75 -6.01
N GLU A 163 -11.60 -0.57 -5.91
CA GLU A 163 -11.13 -1.41 -7.03
C GLU A 163 -12.03 -1.24 -8.27
N LYS A 164 -13.36 -1.20 -8.09
CA LYS A 164 -14.29 -1.03 -9.21
C LYS A 164 -14.19 0.35 -9.86
N ILE A 165 -13.87 1.39 -9.07
CA ILE A 165 -13.81 2.78 -9.54
C ILE A 165 -12.44 3.10 -10.15
N TYR A 166 -11.36 2.69 -9.48
CA TYR A 166 -9.99 3.12 -9.77
C TYR A 166 -9.07 1.99 -10.27
N GLY A 167 -9.51 0.74 -10.18
CA GLY A 167 -8.72 -0.42 -10.55
C GLY A 167 -8.34 -0.42 -12.02
N ILE A 168 -7.04 -0.52 -12.29
CA ILE A 168 -6.51 -0.80 -13.62
C ILE A 168 -6.66 -2.30 -13.86
N ASN A 169 -7.88 -2.69 -14.21
CA ASN A 169 -8.11 -3.99 -14.82
C ASN A 169 -7.25 -4.05 -16.10
N GLY A 170 -6.61 -5.19 -16.38
CA GLY A 170 -5.78 -5.38 -17.59
C GLY A 170 -6.52 -5.25 -18.93
N ARG A 171 -7.68 -4.60 -18.96
CA ARG A 171 -8.39 -4.11 -20.14
C ARG A 171 -8.29 -2.59 -20.12
N ASP A 172 -7.22 -2.07 -20.71
CA ASP A 172 -7.17 -0.83 -21.50
C ASP A 172 -5.73 -0.66 -22.04
N ALA A 173 -5.21 -1.73 -22.64
CA ALA A 173 -4.03 -1.68 -23.51
C ALA A 173 -4.49 -1.82 -24.96
N SER A 174 -5.44 -0.97 -25.37
CA SER A 174 -5.78 -0.74 -26.77
C SER A 174 -6.73 0.45 -26.88
N ASP A 175 -6.15 1.63 -27.08
CA ASP A 175 -6.61 2.62 -28.05
C ASP A 175 -5.38 3.25 -28.74
#